data_AF-A0A9D6NTV1-F1
#
_entry.id   AF-A0A9D6NTV1-F1
#
_cell.length_a   1.000
_cell.length_b   1.000
_cell.length_c   1.000
_cell.angle_alpha   90.00
_cell.angle_beta   90.00
_cell.angle_gamma   90.00
#
_symmetry.space_group_name_H-M   'P 1'
#
loop_
_entity.id
_entity.type
_entity.pdbx_description
1 polymer ?
#
loop_
_entity_poly.entity_id
_entity_poly.type
_entity_poly.pdbx_seq_one_letter_code
_entity_poly.pdbx_strand_id
1 'polypeptide(L)'
;MKHPIRRRLMYFGFQGLRRITQALPWRMVRALGGSLGLLAYTLLRSQRRLTGRHLAHAFGDSLSASQRTRVARQVFVNLGRIAVEWLRLPRMSARELQSLVACEGLEHLREALAKGKGAIAITAHLGNWEMIPLYLKSLGFEGGVLARRLRYPEYESFLISMRGAKGVPTFVRGSVKEVAKLLRANHIIGVLPDQDIDSLEGVFVTFFGHPAYTPVGPAAISLMTGSPILPCFMIRDGERFRLIIEAPVAVPQTVDRTEALMRLTQAWSSVVESYVRRYPEQWVWMHRRWKTQPAERSSELGIRNAEFGTKPIPNSEFRTPNCAVSAWLVACCLSLVATVGCGKPVSQAPTEPAATAQAADDTADQQLSAFTLTSHSADGTKRWELSGQGASRYGNVVTVLKPDGVGYDQTRTSYLRASAAQVNQTNRHVRLEHNVTIHTSDGLWLTAPVLHWIPDENLMATDDPVRIETDHMVVRGRGAKGFAQLKQAVLFDDIEMVLNPGDHDPGVTTRPASGGTGKHVTITCDGPLTFDYERNVATFEQNVHVNDPNGDLYSDKLVAYLDQASHTVRYAEAIGRVRIVQHQNTAHSERAIYEPAIGKITLVGQPSLLVYPSEERGSSTLSFGGLAESR
;
A
#
# COMPACT_ATOMS: atom_id res chain seq x y z
N MET A 1 -16.10 0.88 -10.22
CA MET A 1 -17.05 0.91 -11.37
C MET A 1 -18.41 0.48 -10.85
N LYS A 2 -19.48 1.28 -11.06
CA LYS A 2 -20.70 1.33 -10.23
C LYS A 2 -21.92 0.47 -10.69
N HIS A 3 -21.78 -0.57 -11.53
CA HIS A 3 -22.95 -1.34 -12.00
C HIS A 3 -22.79 -2.87 -11.88
N PRO A 4 -23.63 -3.57 -11.08
CA PRO A 4 -23.55 -5.02 -10.88
C PRO A 4 -23.87 -5.83 -12.14
N ILE A 5 -24.76 -5.33 -13.00
CA ILE A 5 -25.08 -5.93 -14.31
C ILE A 5 -23.85 -5.88 -15.23
N ARG A 6 -23.16 -4.73 -15.27
CA ARG A 6 -21.92 -4.58 -16.03
C ARG A 6 -20.83 -5.52 -15.52
N ARG A 7 -20.74 -5.77 -14.20
CA ARG A 7 -19.81 -6.74 -13.60
C ARG A 7 -20.09 -8.17 -14.06
N ARG A 8 -21.36 -8.60 -14.04
CA ARG A 8 -21.77 -9.92 -14.56
C ARG A 8 -21.54 -10.05 -16.06
N LEU A 9 -21.88 -9.03 -16.85
CA LEU A 9 -21.62 -9.00 -18.30
C LEU A 9 -20.12 -9.04 -18.61
N MET A 10 -19.29 -8.31 -17.88
CA MET A 10 -17.83 -8.40 -18.02
C MET A 10 -17.31 -9.78 -17.65
N TYR A 11 -17.81 -10.39 -16.56
CA TYR A 11 -17.43 -11.75 -16.17
C TYR A 11 -17.81 -12.80 -17.22
N PHE A 12 -19.04 -12.77 -17.72
CA PHE A 12 -19.48 -13.70 -18.78
C PHE A 12 -18.79 -13.44 -20.11
N GLY A 13 -18.60 -12.18 -20.49
CA GLY A 13 -17.83 -11.79 -21.67
C GLY A 13 -16.37 -12.26 -21.58
N PHE A 14 -15.79 -12.17 -20.39
CA PHE A 14 -14.45 -12.67 -20.10
C PHE A 14 -14.34 -14.20 -20.18
N GLN A 15 -15.30 -14.93 -19.60
CA GLN A 15 -15.34 -16.39 -19.70
C GLN A 15 -15.62 -16.87 -21.13
N GLY A 16 -16.44 -16.13 -21.87
CA GLY A 16 -16.66 -16.34 -23.31
C GLY A 16 -15.37 -16.15 -24.10
N LEU A 17 -14.68 -15.02 -23.92
CA LEU A 17 -13.39 -14.74 -24.57
C LEU A 17 -12.34 -15.78 -24.22
N ARG A 18 -12.29 -16.25 -22.97
CA ARG A 18 -11.41 -17.35 -22.54
C ARG A 18 -11.71 -18.64 -23.31
N ARG A 19 -12.99 -19.04 -23.44
CA ARG A 19 -13.35 -20.24 -24.22
C ARG A 19 -13.00 -20.10 -25.70
N ILE A 20 -13.25 -18.92 -26.29
CA ILE A 20 -12.91 -18.63 -27.69
C ILE A 20 -11.40 -18.71 -27.90
N THR A 21 -10.60 -18.05 -27.07
CA THR A 21 -9.13 -18.07 -27.18
C THR A 21 -8.52 -19.46 -26.96
N GLN A 22 -9.21 -20.34 -26.25
CA GLN A 22 -8.82 -21.73 -26.04
C GLN A 22 -9.16 -22.64 -27.23
N ALA A 23 -10.20 -22.31 -28.01
CA ALA A 23 -10.60 -23.08 -29.19
C ALA A 23 -9.84 -22.66 -30.47
N LEU A 24 -9.34 -21.42 -30.52
CA LEU A 24 -8.72 -20.87 -31.73
C LEU A 24 -7.23 -21.25 -31.89
N PRO A 25 -6.75 -21.45 -33.13
CA PRO A 25 -5.32 -21.53 -33.45
C PRO A 25 -4.52 -20.31 -32.94
N TRP A 26 -3.24 -20.50 -32.60
CA TRP A 26 -2.38 -19.45 -32.02
C TRP A 26 -2.34 -18.15 -32.84
N ARG A 27 -2.24 -18.29 -34.17
CA ARG A 27 -2.25 -17.17 -35.11
C ARG A 27 -3.55 -16.34 -35.02
N MET A 28 -4.70 -17.00 -34.87
CA MET A 28 -6.00 -16.34 -34.78
C MET A 28 -6.18 -15.65 -33.42
N VAL A 29 -5.70 -16.26 -32.33
CA VAL A 29 -5.70 -15.62 -31.00
C VAL A 29 -4.91 -14.31 -31.05
N ARG A 30 -3.72 -14.33 -31.64
CA ARG A 30 -2.89 -13.13 -31.81
C ARG A 30 -3.49 -12.07 -32.74
N ALA A 31 -4.13 -12.50 -33.83
CA ALA A 31 -4.83 -11.60 -34.73
C ALA A 31 -5.99 -10.91 -34.00
N LEU A 32 -6.78 -11.66 -33.23
CA LEU A 32 -7.83 -11.13 -32.38
C LEU A 32 -7.28 -10.11 -31.38
N GLY A 33 -6.21 -10.44 -30.66
CA GLY A 33 -5.57 -9.52 -29.72
C GLY A 33 -5.06 -8.25 -30.38
N GLY A 34 -4.42 -8.37 -31.55
CA GLY A 34 -3.95 -7.21 -32.32
C GLY A 34 -5.09 -6.30 -32.77
N SER A 35 -6.21 -6.89 -33.23
CA SER A 35 -7.41 -6.14 -33.62
C SER A 35 -8.07 -5.45 -32.43
N LEU A 36 -8.16 -6.12 -31.27
CA LEU A 36 -8.64 -5.51 -30.02
C LEU A 36 -7.73 -4.36 -29.57
N GLY A 37 -6.41 -4.52 -29.71
CA GLY A 37 -5.44 -3.46 -29.45
C GLY A 37 -5.62 -2.26 -30.38
N LEU A 38 -5.86 -2.50 -31.68
CA LEU A 38 -6.13 -1.44 -32.63
C LEU A 38 -7.43 -0.69 -32.32
N LEU A 39 -8.48 -1.42 -31.92
CA LEU A 39 -9.73 -0.83 -31.46
C LEU A 39 -9.53 -0.02 -30.17
N ALA A 40 -8.72 -0.51 -29.23
CA ALA A 40 -8.36 0.22 -28.03
C ALA A 40 -7.63 1.53 -28.36
N TYR A 41 -6.74 1.52 -29.35
CA TYR A 41 -6.03 2.72 -29.81
C TYR A 41 -6.97 3.79 -30.40
N THR A 42 -8.04 3.39 -31.07
CA THR A 42 -9.02 4.34 -31.63
C THR A 42 -9.97 4.89 -30.56
N LEU A 43 -10.44 4.02 -29.64
CA LEU A 43 -11.41 4.38 -28.61
C LEU A 43 -10.79 5.10 -27.40
N LEU A 44 -9.61 4.70 -26.94
CA LEU A 44 -9.00 5.19 -25.70
C LEU A 44 -8.07 6.38 -25.96
N ARG A 45 -8.67 7.48 -26.43
CA ARG A 45 -7.97 8.71 -26.84
C ARG A 45 -7.04 9.27 -25.76
N SER A 46 -7.43 9.20 -24.49
CA SER A 46 -6.61 9.71 -23.36
C SER A 46 -5.31 8.92 -23.21
N GLN A 47 -5.38 7.59 -23.26
CA GLN A 47 -4.21 6.71 -23.15
C GLN A 47 -3.30 6.83 -24.37
N ARG A 48 -3.89 7.00 -25.56
CA ARG A 48 -3.14 7.27 -26.79
C ARG A 48 -2.35 8.57 -26.68
N ARG A 49 -2.98 9.65 -26.20
CA ARG A 49 -2.32 10.95 -25.98
C ARG A 49 -1.20 10.84 -24.94
N LEU A 50 -1.44 10.12 -23.83
CA LEU A 50 -0.42 9.89 -22.80
C LEU A 50 0.79 9.14 -23.36
N THR A 51 0.55 8.06 -24.10
CA THR A 51 1.61 7.29 -24.79
C THR A 51 2.43 8.17 -25.72
N GLY A 52 1.76 8.98 -26.55
CA GLY A 52 2.44 9.92 -27.46
C GLY A 52 3.31 10.95 -26.74
N ARG A 53 2.85 11.48 -25.60
CA ARG A 53 3.62 12.41 -24.77
C ARG A 53 4.85 11.76 -24.16
N HIS A 54 4.72 10.56 -23.59
CA HIS A 54 5.88 9.87 -23.01
C HIS A 54 6.90 9.45 -24.07
N LEU A 55 6.45 9.03 -25.27
CA LEU A 55 7.35 8.77 -26.39
C LEU A 55 8.08 10.03 -26.84
N ALA A 56 7.40 11.18 -26.90
CA ALA A 56 8.03 12.45 -27.25
C ALA A 56 9.03 12.90 -26.17
N HIS A 57 8.71 12.70 -24.89
CA HIS A 57 9.63 13.01 -23.78
C HIS A 57 10.88 12.13 -23.82
N ALA A 58 10.71 10.80 -23.95
CA ALA A 58 11.81 9.85 -23.91
C ALA A 58 12.73 9.91 -25.13
N PHE A 59 12.15 10.06 -26.33
CA PHE A 59 12.91 10.04 -27.59
C PHE A 59 13.20 11.43 -28.15
N GLY A 60 12.57 12.49 -27.64
CA GLY A 60 12.72 13.84 -28.19
C GLY A 60 12.56 13.85 -29.71
N ASP A 61 13.56 14.43 -30.39
CA ASP A 61 13.62 14.52 -31.85
C ASP A 61 14.22 13.28 -32.54
N SER A 62 14.69 12.27 -31.78
CA SER A 62 15.21 11.02 -32.38
C SER A 62 14.14 10.19 -33.10
N LEU A 63 12.85 10.43 -32.79
CA LEU A 63 11.72 9.88 -33.53
C LEU A 63 10.85 11.01 -34.06
N SER A 64 10.58 11.01 -35.37
CA SER A 64 9.60 11.91 -35.98
C SER A 64 8.18 11.67 -35.43
N ALA A 65 7.29 12.65 -35.58
CA ALA A 65 5.90 12.54 -35.11
C ALA A 65 5.14 11.34 -35.73
N SER A 66 5.44 11.00 -36.99
CA SER A 66 4.85 9.84 -37.68
C SER A 66 5.38 8.51 -37.14
N GLN A 67 6.68 8.42 -36.83
CA GLN A 67 7.28 7.27 -36.16
C GLN A 67 6.72 7.10 -34.74
N ARG A 68 6.64 8.17 -33.94
CA ARG A 68 6.02 8.12 -32.60
C ARG A 68 4.57 7.63 -32.64
N THR A 69 3.80 8.09 -33.62
CA THR A 69 2.41 7.62 -33.83
C THR A 69 2.35 6.14 -34.19
N ARG A 70 3.27 5.66 -35.05
CA ARG A 70 3.38 4.25 -35.41
C ARG A 70 3.74 3.38 -34.20
N VAL A 71 4.73 3.80 -33.41
CA VAL A 71 5.12 3.12 -32.16
C VAL A 71 3.95 3.09 -31.20
N ALA A 72 3.31 4.23 -30.94
CA ALA A 72 2.13 4.31 -30.07
C ALA A 72 1.03 3.34 -30.51
N ARG A 73 0.72 3.25 -31.81
CA ARG A 73 -0.25 2.27 -32.32
C ARG A 73 0.17 0.84 -32.01
N GLN A 74 1.44 0.52 -32.22
CA GLN A 74 1.96 -0.83 -31.98
C GLN A 74 2.03 -1.22 -30.49
N VAL A 75 2.22 -0.26 -29.59
CA VAL A 75 2.11 -0.48 -28.13
C VAL A 75 0.73 -1.03 -27.77
N PHE A 76 -0.33 -0.44 -28.31
CA PHE A 76 -1.70 -0.93 -28.08
C PHE A 76 -1.95 -2.29 -28.72
N VAL A 77 -1.43 -2.54 -29.92
CA VAL A 77 -1.49 -3.85 -30.59
C VAL A 77 -0.78 -4.92 -29.75
N ASN A 78 0.40 -4.62 -29.20
CA ASN A 78 1.12 -5.54 -28.32
C ASN A 78 0.35 -5.83 -27.04
N LEU A 79 -0.18 -4.79 -26.37
CA LEU A 79 -1.00 -4.95 -25.17
C LEU A 79 -2.26 -5.79 -25.42
N GLY A 80 -2.94 -5.58 -26.55
CA GLY A 80 -4.08 -6.39 -26.96
C GLY A 80 -3.71 -7.86 -27.17
N ARG A 81 -2.53 -8.13 -27.76
CA ARG A 81 -1.98 -9.49 -27.88
C ARG A 81 -1.68 -10.11 -26.53
N ILE A 82 -0.97 -9.41 -25.63
CA ILE A 82 -0.68 -9.91 -24.27
C ILE A 82 -1.98 -10.29 -23.57
N ALA A 83 -3.01 -9.43 -23.64
CA ALA A 83 -4.29 -9.65 -22.97
C ALA A 83 -4.95 -10.98 -23.38
N VAL A 84 -4.99 -11.30 -24.67
CA VAL A 84 -5.60 -12.55 -25.16
C VAL A 84 -4.67 -13.76 -25.03
N GLU A 85 -3.36 -13.58 -25.19
CA GLU A 85 -2.36 -14.63 -25.00
C GLU A 85 -2.39 -15.14 -23.58
N TRP A 86 -2.51 -14.21 -22.63
CA TRP A 86 -2.57 -14.49 -21.21
C TRP A 86 -3.79 -15.34 -20.82
N LEU A 87 -4.95 -15.18 -21.49
CA LEU A 87 -6.13 -16.04 -21.30
C LEU A 87 -5.90 -17.50 -21.72
N ARG A 88 -4.98 -17.73 -22.66
CA ARG A 88 -4.64 -19.05 -23.19
C ARG A 88 -3.57 -19.77 -22.35
N LEU A 89 -2.67 -19.02 -21.69
CA LEU A 89 -1.53 -19.59 -20.96
C LEU A 89 -1.85 -20.73 -19.99
N PRO A 90 -2.94 -20.73 -19.20
CA PRO A 90 -3.23 -21.84 -18.27
C PRO A 90 -3.42 -23.19 -18.95
N ARG A 91 -3.92 -23.21 -20.19
CA ARG A 91 -4.16 -24.45 -20.96
C ARG A 91 -3.00 -24.84 -21.87
N MET A 92 -2.05 -23.94 -22.10
CA MET A 92 -0.88 -24.24 -22.92
C MET A 92 -0.01 -25.29 -22.21
N SER A 93 0.31 -26.38 -22.88
CA SER A 93 1.22 -27.41 -22.37
C SER A 93 2.65 -26.86 -22.25
N ALA A 94 3.47 -27.52 -21.42
CA ALA A 94 4.89 -27.18 -21.31
C ALA A 94 5.60 -27.28 -22.68
N ARG A 95 5.29 -28.32 -23.47
CA ARG A 95 5.85 -28.51 -24.81
C ARG A 95 5.46 -27.39 -25.77
N GLU A 96 4.19 -26.97 -25.78
CA GLU A 96 3.75 -25.84 -26.60
C GLU A 96 4.45 -24.54 -26.20
N LEU A 97 4.54 -24.26 -24.89
CA LEU A 97 5.22 -23.07 -24.38
C LEU A 97 6.70 -23.05 -24.76
N GLN A 98 7.39 -24.19 -24.60
CA GLN A 98 8.79 -24.35 -25.02
C GLN A 98 8.98 -24.20 -26.53
N SER A 99 8.02 -24.65 -27.34
CA SER A 99 8.08 -24.50 -28.80
C SER A 99 7.91 -23.04 -29.25
N LEU A 100 7.24 -22.20 -28.47
CA LEU A 100 6.98 -20.80 -28.81
C LEU A 100 8.11 -19.84 -28.45
N VAL A 101 9.03 -20.26 -27.57
CA VAL A 101 10.03 -19.39 -26.95
C VAL A 101 11.43 -19.92 -27.26
N ALA A 102 12.22 -19.13 -27.97
CA ALA A 102 13.67 -19.30 -28.01
C ALA A 102 14.28 -18.62 -26.77
N CYS A 103 15.20 -19.28 -26.07
CA CYS A 103 15.85 -18.70 -24.88
C CYS A 103 17.33 -18.47 -25.15
N GLU A 104 17.77 -17.25 -24.92
CA GLU A 104 19.16 -16.78 -24.99
C GLU A 104 19.63 -16.48 -23.55
N GLY A 105 20.85 -16.90 -23.17
CA GLY A 105 21.42 -16.60 -21.86
C GLY A 105 20.94 -17.49 -20.70
N LEU A 106 20.40 -18.68 -20.99
CA LEU A 106 19.92 -19.60 -19.94
C LEU A 106 21.04 -20.08 -19.01
N GLU A 107 22.26 -20.14 -19.53
CA GLU A 107 23.50 -20.38 -18.81
C GLU A 107 23.72 -19.41 -17.65
N HIS A 108 23.43 -18.11 -17.82
CA HIS A 108 23.58 -17.12 -16.77
C HIS A 108 22.67 -17.41 -15.57
N LEU A 109 21.45 -17.85 -15.83
CA LEU A 109 20.52 -18.26 -14.78
C LEU A 109 20.99 -19.54 -14.08
N ARG A 110 21.48 -20.54 -14.83
CA ARG A 110 22.03 -21.77 -14.26
C ARG A 110 23.26 -21.49 -13.39
N GLU A 111 24.17 -20.66 -13.85
CA GLU A 111 25.37 -20.23 -13.10
C GLU A 111 25.00 -19.45 -11.84
N ALA A 112 23.98 -18.58 -11.92
CA ALA A 112 23.47 -17.87 -10.76
C ALA A 112 22.91 -18.82 -9.70
N LEU A 113 22.10 -19.79 -10.10
CA LEU A 113 21.52 -20.79 -9.21
C LEU A 113 22.55 -21.80 -8.69
N ALA A 114 23.62 -22.09 -9.44
CA ALA A 114 24.71 -22.95 -8.98
C ALA A 114 25.44 -22.37 -7.73
N LYS A 115 25.33 -21.05 -7.49
CA LYS A 115 25.85 -20.39 -6.29
C LYS A 115 25.01 -20.63 -5.03
N GLY A 116 23.85 -21.27 -5.15
CA GLY A 116 23.01 -21.67 -4.00
C GLY A 116 22.30 -20.52 -3.27
N LYS A 117 22.21 -19.33 -3.89
CA LYS A 117 21.60 -18.14 -3.28
C LYS A 117 20.26 -17.74 -3.91
N GLY A 118 19.76 -18.51 -4.87
CA GLY A 118 18.61 -18.12 -5.69
C GLY A 118 18.97 -17.02 -6.68
N ALA A 119 17.96 -16.47 -7.34
CA ALA A 119 18.13 -15.44 -8.37
C ALA A 119 16.97 -14.45 -8.38
N ILE A 120 17.27 -13.16 -8.54
CA ILE A 120 16.28 -12.10 -8.74
C ILE A 120 16.19 -11.83 -10.24
N ALA A 121 15.11 -12.27 -10.87
CA ALA A 121 14.84 -12.00 -12.28
C ALA A 121 14.12 -10.65 -12.41
N ILE A 122 14.85 -9.58 -12.75
CA ILE A 122 14.25 -8.27 -13.04
C ILE A 122 13.75 -8.27 -14.48
N THR A 123 12.51 -7.85 -14.67
CA THR A 123 11.96 -7.57 -15.99
C THR A 123 11.30 -6.19 -16.00
N ALA A 124 10.63 -5.86 -17.09
CA ALA A 124 9.83 -4.65 -17.23
C ALA A 124 8.46 -5.03 -17.77
N HIS A 125 7.54 -4.06 -17.81
CA HIS A 125 6.29 -4.20 -18.55
C HIS A 125 6.58 -4.13 -20.07
N LEU A 126 7.40 -5.04 -20.58
CA LEU A 126 7.95 -5.10 -21.92
C LEU A 126 7.67 -6.48 -22.54
N GLY A 127 7.30 -6.51 -23.82
CA GLY A 127 7.09 -7.77 -24.55
C GLY A 127 5.90 -8.55 -24.00
N ASN A 128 6.07 -9.82 -23.63
CA ASN A 128 5.07 -10.59 -22.89
C ASN A 128 5.65 -11.15 -21.57
N TRP A 129 5.82 -10.27 -20.59
CA TRP A 129 6.42 -10.58 -19.30
C TRP A 129 5.68 -11.67 -18.51
N GLU A 130 4.36 -11.83 -18.69
CA GLU A 130 3.55 -12.85 -18.01
C GLU A 130 3.95 -14.28 -18.41
N MET A 131 4.59 -14.47 -19.57
CA MET A 131 5.06 -15.78 -20.03
C MET A 131 6.37 -16.21 -19.36
N ILE A 132 7.18 -15.28 -18.86
CA ILE A 132 8.50 -15.57 -18.26
C ILE A 132 8.40 -16.63 -17.14
N PRO A 133 7.62 -16.43 -16.07
CA PRO A 133 7.60 -17.39 -14.97
C PRO A 133 7.04 -18.75 -15.38
N LEU A 134 6.09 -18.78 -16.32
CA LEU A 134 5.51 -20.03 -16.82
C LEU A 134 6.52 -20.81 -17.67
N TYR A 135 7.30 -20.10 -18.49
CA TYR A 135 8.33 -20.70 -19.33
C TYR A 135 9.46 -21.28 -18.47
N LEU A 136 9.97 -20.51 -17.50
CA LEU A 136 11.00 -21.00 -16.58
C LEU A 136 10.51 -22.21 -15.77
N LYS A 137 9.27 -22.18 -15.28
CA LYS A 137 8.65 -23.34 -14.62
C LYS A 137 8.56 -24.56 -15.54
N SER A 138 8.26 -24.36 -16.82
CA SER A 138 8.23 -25.44 -17.81
C SER A 138 9.60 -26.09 -18.07
N LEU A 139 10.69 -25.37 -17.79
CA LEU A 139 12.07 -25.88 -17.86
C LEU A 139 12.53 -26.53 -16.55
N GLY A 140 11.68 -26.58 -15.52
CA GLY A 140 11.98 -27.19 -14.22
C GLY A 140 12.55 -26.23 -13.18
N PHE A 141 12.56 -24.92 -13.44
CA PHE A 141 12.98 -23.94 -12.43
C PHE A 141 11.86 -23.65 -11.44
N GLU A 142 12.20 -23.56 -10.16
CA GLU A 142 11.29 -23.20 -9.08
C GLU A 142 11.37 -21.71 -8.75
N GLY A 143 10.24 -21.11 -8.38
CA GLY A 143 10.17 -19.67 -8.17
C GLY A 143 8.77 -19.10 -8.03
N GLY A 144 8.70 -17.77 -8.00
CA GLY A 144 7.44 -17.05 -8.03
C GLY A 144 7.61 -15.59 -8.40
N VAL A 145 6.49 -14.85 -8.38
CA VAL A 145 6.44 -13.45 -8.81
C VAL A 145 6.11 -12.57 -7.62
N LEU A 146 6.90 -11.51 -7.40
CA LEU A 146 6.57 -10.46 -6.44
C LEU A 146 5.64 -9.45 -7.11
N ALA A 147 4.41 -9.33 -6.62
CA ALA A 147 3.40 -8.44 -7.17
C ALA A 147 2.85 -7.46 -6.12
N ARG A 148 2.46 -6.28 -6.58
CA ARG A 148 1.69 -5.31 -5.78
C ARG A 148 0.24 -5.76 -5.66
N ARG A 149 -0.41 -5.48 -4.53
CA ARG A 149 -1.87 -5.56 -4.43
C ARG A 149 -2.56 -4.73 -5.51
N LEU A 150 -3.48 -5.33 -6.25
CA LEU A 150 -4.30 -4.58 -7.19
C LEU A 150 -5.47 -3.91 -6.49
N ARG A 151 -5.92 -2.78 -7.05
CA ARG A 151 -7.08 -2.02 -6.55
C ARG A 151 -8.40 -2.83 -6.58
N TYR A 152 -8.47 -3.88 -7.39
CA TYR A 152 -9.67 -4.71 -7.56
C TYR A 152 -9.37 -6.17 -7.20
N PRO A 153 -9.85 -6.64 -6.02
CA PRO A 153 -9.55 -7.98 -5.50
C PRO A 153 -9.96 -9.11 -6.45
N GLU A 154 -11.03 -8.97 -7.23
CA GLU A 154 -11.51 -10.02 -8.13
C GLU A 154 -10.53 -10.23 -9.31
N TYR A 155 -9.90 -9.15 -9.77
CA TYR A 155 -8.87 -9.22 -10.81
C TYR A 155 -7.56 -9.78 -10.25
N GLU A 156 -7.24 -9.48 -9.00
CA GLU A 156 -6.09 -10.05 -8.29
C GLU A 156 -6.24 -11.55 -8.09
N SER A 157 -7.35 -12.01 -7.53
CA SER A 157 -7.65 -13.44 -7.38
C SER A 157 -7.60 -14.17 -8.71
N PHE A 158 -8.08 -13.52 -9.78
CA PHE A 158 -7.95 -14.05 -11.13
C PHE A 158 -6.49 -14.18 -11.58
N LEU A 159 -5.66 -13.13 -11.45
CA LEU A 159 -4.22 -13.16 -11.75
C LEU A 159 -3.49 -14.29 -11.02
N ILE A 160 -3.76 -14.40 -9.72
CA ILE A 160 -3.17 -15.41 -8.85
C ILE A 160 -3.60 -16.80 -9.32
N SER A 161 -4.88 -17.01 -9.61
CA SER A 161 -5.38 -18.31 -10.09
C SER A 161 -4.75 -18.75 -11.42
N MET A 162 -4.48 -17.81 -12.32
CA MET A 162 -3.91 -18.09 -13.63
C MET A 162 -2.46 -18.56 -13.53
N ARG A 163 -1.65 -17.92 -12.68
CA ARG A 163 -0.26 -18.32 -12.40
C ARG A 163 -0.20 -19.59 -11.53
N GLY A 164 -1.09 -19.67 -10.54
CA GLY A 164 -1.25 -20.83 -9.66
C GLY A 164 -1.64 -22.11 -10.40
N ALA A 165 -2.43 -22.01 -11.48
CA ALA A 165 -2.75 -23.15 -12.35
C ALA A 165 -1.51 -23.80 -13.01
N LYS A 166 -0.36 -23.13 -12.98
CA LYS A 166 0.93 -23.64 -13.46
C LYS A 166 1.95 -23.83 -12.33
N GLY A 167 1.52 -23.77 -11.07
CA GLY A 167 2.40 -23.92 -9.91
C GLY A 167 3.35 -22.74 -9.72
N VAL A 168 3.01 -21.55 -10.22
CA VAL A 168 3.77 -20.31 -9.98
C VAL A 168 3.06 -19.50 -8.91
N PRO A 169 3.56 -19.49 -7.66
CA PRO A 169 3.02 -18.63 -6.61
C PRO A 169 3.23 -17.14 -6.93
N THR A 170 2.26 -16.32 -6.55
CA THR A 170 2.35 -14.86 -6.58
C THR A 170 2.40 -14.36 -5.15
N PHE A 171 3.49 -13.71 -4.79
CA PHE A 171 3.71 -13.14 -3.47
C PHE A 171 3.25 -11.69 -3.49
N VAL A 172 2.36 -11.36 -2.57
CA VAL A 172 1.83 -10.01 -2.43
C VAL A 172 2.80 -9.19 -1.58
N ARG A 173 3.04 -7.93 -1.99
CA ARG A 173 3.88 -6.96 -1.28
C ARG A 173 3.60 -6.97 0.24
N GLY A 174 4.66 -7.14 1.04
CA GLY A 174 4.64 -7.25 2.51
C GLY A 174 5.56 -8.36 3.05
N SER A 175 5.98 -9.31 2.22
CA SER A 175 6.67 -10.52 2.68
C SER A 175 8.16 -10.60 2.34
N VAL A 176 8.94 -9.59 2.72
CA VAL A 176 10.42 -9.62 2.57
C VAL A 176 11.02 -10.91 3.16
N LYS A 177 10.45 -11.40 4.27
CA LYS A 177 10.80 -12.69 4.89
C LYS A 177 10.52 -13.90 3.98
N GLU A 178 9.39 -13.93 3.27
CA GLU A 178 9.05 -15.02 2.33
C GLU A 178 9.92 -14.99 1.08
N VAL A 179 10.16 -13.80 0.53
CA VAL A 179 11.07 -13.61 -0.61
C VAL A 179 12.48 -14.07 -0.23
N ALA A 180 12.98 -13.68 0.95
CA ALA A 180 14.26 -14.13 1.46
C ALA A 180 14.29 -15.65 1.73
N LYS A 181 13.17 -16.26 2.17
CA LYS A 181 13.05 -17.71 2.34
C LYS A 181 13.18 -18.45 1.01
N LEU A 182 12.53 -17.95 -0.04
CA LEU A 182 12.58 -18.56 -1.38
C LEU A 182 13.96 -18.44 -2.01
N LEU A 183 14.59 -17.26 -1.91
CA LEU A 183 15.96 -17.06 -2.39
C LEU A 183 16.94 -17.99 -1.66
N ARG A 184 16.81 -18.14 -0.33
CA ARG A 184 17.59 -19.13 0.45
C ARG A 184 17.31 -20.59 0.07
N ALA A 185 16.11 -20.89 -0.44
CA ALA A 185 15.78 -22.19 -1.02
C ALA A 185 16.29 -22.36 -2.47
N ASN A 186 17.13 -21.43 -2.95
CA ASN A 186 17.66 -21.39 -4.30
C ASN A 186 16.61 -21.25 -5.41
N HIS A 187 15.51 -20.54 -5.13
CA HIS A 187 14.44 -20.28 -6.10
C HIS A 187 14.60 -18.93 -6.82
N ILE A 188 13.86 -18.77 -7.92
CA ILE A 188 13.81 -17.55 -8.74
C ILE A 188 12.68 -16.64 -8.27
N ILE A 189 12.96 -15.34 -8.10
CA ILE A 189 11.95 -14.32 -7.82
C ILE A 189 11.88 -13.32 -8.97
N GLY A 190 10.73 -13.28 -9.65
CA GLY A 190 10.45 -12.31 -10.72
C GLY A 190 9.94 -10.98 -10.16
N VAL A 191 10.49 -9.86 -10.62
CA VAL A 191 10.11 -8.50 -10.18
C VAL A 191 10.01 -7.53 -11.37
N LEU A 192 8.99 -6.64 -11.34
CA LEU A 192 8.78 -5.55 -12.32
C LEU A 192 8.91 -4.18 -11.64
N PRO A 193 10.14 -3.64 -11.49
CA PRO A 193 10.39 -2.36 -10.80
C PRO A 193 10.38 -1.14 -11.73
N ASP A 194 9.92 -1.25 -12.97
CA ASP A 194 10.00 -0.20 -14.00
C ASP A 194 8.93 0.90 -13.88
N GLN A 195 8.15 0.95 -12.80
CA GLN A 195 7.12 1.96 -12.57
C GLN A 195 7.49 2.92 -11.45
N ASP A 196 7.09 4.18 -11.61
CA ASP A 196 7.10 5.19 -10.55
C ASP A 196 5.89 4.97 -9.62
N ILE A 197 6.19 4.55 -8.40
CA ILE A 197 5.20 4.21 -7.38
C ILE A 197 5.54 5.03 -6.14
N ASP A 198 4.80 6.11 -5.94
CA ASP A 198 4.87 7.02 -4.78
C ASP A 198 4.90 6.30 -3.42
N SER A 199 4.08 5.27 -3.25
CA SER A 199 4.04 4.46 -2.01
C SER A 199 5.28 3.56 -1.79
N LEU A 200 6.24 3.50 -2.71
CA LEU A 200 7.47 2.70 -2.58
C LEU A 200 8.66 3.59 -2.23
N GLU A 201 9.51 3.12 -1.34
CA GLU A 201 10.85 3.68 -1.20
C GLU A 201 11.62 3.47 -2.51
N GLY A 202 12.24 4.54 -2.97
CA GLY A 202 12.90 4.61 -4.26
C GLY A 202 13.99 5.66 -4.27
N VAL A 203 14.80 5.60 -5.32
CA VAL A 203 15.85 6.57 -5.62
C VAL A 203 15.65 7.12 -7.02
N PHE A 204 16.18 8.31 -7.27
CA PHE A 204 16.23 8.85 -8.63
C PHE A 204 17.35 8.17 -9.40
N VAL A 205 16.99 7.57 -10.54
CA VAL A 205 17.94 7.08 -11.54
C VAL A 205 17.78 7.90 -12.82
N THR A 206 18.82 7.95 -13.63
CA THR A 206 18.73 8.48 -14.99
C THR A 206 18.06 7.43 -15.87
N PHE A 207 16.92 7.78 -16.47
CA PHE A 207 16.17 6.95 -17.41
C PHE A 207 15.73 7.80 -18.60
N PHE A 208 16.24 7.49 -19.79
CA PHE A 208 16.14 8.33 -20.99
C PHE A 208 16.72 9.75 -20.81
N GLY A 209 17.79 9.88 -20.02
CA GLY A 209 18.41 11.18 -19.74
C GLY A 209 17.61 12.07 -18.77
N HIS A 210 16.52 11.56 -18.20
CA HIS A 210 15.66 12.27 -17.26
C HIS A 210 15.64 11.56 -15.89
N PRO A 211 15.50 12.30 -14.78
CA PRO A 211 15.39 11.69 -13.45
C PRO A 211 14.06 10.94 -13.33
N ALA A 212 14.13 9.64 -13.02
CA ALA A 212 12.97 8.78 -12.80
C ALA A 212 13.03 8.14 -11.41
N TYR A 213 11.99 8.36 -10.60
CA TYR A 213 11.88 7.76 -9.28
C TYR A 213 11.65 6.25 -9.40
N THR A 214 12.51 5.46 -8.76
CA THR A 214 12.63 4.03 -9.06
C THR A 214 12.71 3.22 -7.76
N PRO A 215 11.83 2.22 -7.57
CA PRO A 215 11.83 1.38 -6.37
C PRO A 215 13.16 0.65 -6.15
N VAL A 216 13.66 0.71 -4.90
CA VAL A 216 14.96 0.11 -4.53
C VAL A 216 14.85 -1.34 -4.06
N GLY A 217 13.63 -1.87 -3.96
CA GLY A 217 13.35 -3.21 -3.44
C GLY A 217 14.24 -4.32 -4.02
N PRO A 218 14.41 -4.45 -5.35
CA PRO A 218 15.28 -5.48 -5.94
C PRO A 218 16.74 -5.36 -5.50
N ALA A 219 17.28 -4.13 -5.47
CA ALA A 219 18.65 -3.87 -5.02
C ALA A 219 18.82 -4.17 -3.53
N ALA A 220 17.87 -3.75 -2.70
CA ALA A 220 17.87 -4.02 -1.26
C ALA A 220 17.83 -5.54 -0.96
N ILE A 221 16.98 -6.30 -1.67
CA ILE A 221 16.89 -7.75 -1.51
C ILE A 221 18.17 -8.44 -1.97
N SER A 222 18.76 -8.00 -3.09
CA SER A 222 20.03 -8.54 -3.60
C SER A 222 21.16 -8.34 -2.59
N LEU A 223 21.33 -7.12 -2.07
CA LEU A 223 22.35 -6.81 -1.06
C LEU A 223 22.14 -7.57 0.26
N MET A 224 20.88 -7.77 0.67
CA MET A 224 20.56 -8.49 1.90
C MET A 224 20.79 -10.01 1.79
N THR A 225 20.50 -10.60 0.65
CA THR A 225 20.52 -12.07 0.47
C THR A 225 21.77 -12.58 -0.24
N GLY A 226 22.51 -11.70 -0.91
CA GLY A 226 23.59 -12.06 -1.83
C GLY A 226 23.09 -12.69 -3.13
N SER A 227 21.79 -12.65 -3.41
CA SER A 227 21.21 -13.16 -4.66
C SER A 227 21.55 -12.22 -5.83
N PRO A 228 22.06 -12.73 -6.96
CA PRO A 228 22.31 -11.91 -8.14
C PRO A 228 21.01 -11.38 -8.76
N ILE A 229 21.09 -10.19 -9.37
CA ILE A 229 20.02 -9.61 -10.20
C ILE A 229 20.30 -9.95 -11.65
N LEU A 230 19.40 -10.67 -12.30
CA LEU A 230 19.47 -11.01 -13.73
C LEU A 230 18.34 -10.28 -14.47
N PRO A 231 18.66 -9.39 -15.43
CA PRO A 231 17.67 -8.83 -16.34
C PRO A 231 17.12 -9.91 -17.29
N CYS A 232 15.80 -10.07 -17.34
CA CYS A 232 15.11 -11.09 -18.13
C CYS A 232 13.98 -10.44 -18.94
N PHE A 233 13.98 -10.57 -20.26
CA PHE A 233 12.97 -9.94 -21.13
C PHE A 233 12.38 -10.93 -22.13
N MET A 234 11.05 -11.04 -22.17
CA MET A 234 10.33 -11.88 -23.14
C MET A 234 9.90 -11.03 -24.34
N ILE A 235 10.78 -10.89 -25.32
CA ILE A 235 10.56 -10.05 -26.50
C ILE A 235 9.70 -10.81 -27.51
N ARG A 236 8.72 -10.12 -28.09
CA ARG A 236 7.94 -10.65 -29.20
C ARG A 236 8.75 -10.58 -30.49
N ASP A 237 8.82 -11.69 -31.21
CA ASP A 237 9.53 -11.81 -32.47
C ASP A 237 8.67 -12.59 -33.49
N GLY A 238 7.98 -11.85 -34.36
CA GLY A 238 7.03 -12.43 -35.33
C GLY A 238 5.92 -13.24 -34.65
N GLU A 239 5.86 -14.54 -34.94
CA GLU A 239 4.91 -15.51 -34.36
C GLU A 239 5.36 -16.14 -33.04
N ARG A 240 6.62 -15.92 -32.66
CA ARG A 240 7.30 -16.52 -31.51
C ARG A 240 7.73 -15.45 -30.50
N PHE A 241 8.44 -15.88 -29.47
CA PHE A 241 9.09 -15.02 -28.50
C PHE A 241 10.56 -15.40 -28.35
N ARG A 242 11.35 -14.42 -27.93
CA ARG A 242 12.72 -14.60 -27.47
C ARG A 242 12.80 -14.19 -26.00
N LEU A 243 13.08 -15.15 -25.14
CA LEU A 243 13.46 -14.87 -23.76
C LEU A 243 14.96 -14.58 -23.75
N ILE A 244 15.32 -13.36 -23.39
CA ILE A 244 16.71 -12.95 -23.26
C ILE A 244 16.99 -12.79 -21.77
N ILE A 245 17.95 -13.57 -21.26
CA ILE A 245 18.46 -13.49 -19.89
C ILE A 245 19.86 -12.90 -19.99
N GLU A 246 20.04 -11.70 -19.45
CA GLU A 246 21.35 -11.05 -19.41
C GLU A 246 22.21 -11.61 -18.27
N ALA A 247 23.52 -11.40 -18.38
CA ALA A 247 24.43 -11.68 -17.27
C ALA A 247 24.02 -10.90 -16.01
N PRO A 248 24.34 -11.41 -14.80
CA PRO A 248 24.04 -10.70 -13.56
C PRO A 248 24.58 -9.28 -13.55
N VAL A 249 23.77 -8.33 -13.09
CA VAL A 249 24.22 -6.95 -12.88
C VAL A 249 25.32 -6.95 -11.82
N ALA A 250 26.46 -6.37 -12.15
CA ALA A 250 27.60 -6.31 -11.25
C ALA A 250 27.23 -5.58 -9.96
N VAL A 251 27.49 -6.22 -8.81
CA VAL A 251 27.33 -5.58 -7.51
C VAL A 251 28.48 -4.61 -7.32
N PRO A 252 28.22 -3.31 -7.10
CA PRO A 252 29.28 -2.33 -6.86
C PRO A 252 30.10 -2.71 -5.63
N GLN A 253 31.44 -2.66 -5.75
CA GLN A 253 32.34 -2.75 -4.60
C GLN A 253 32.42 -1.36 -3.94
N THR A 254 31.47 -1.05 -3.07
CA THR A 254 31.43 0.20 -2.29
C THR A 254 31.38 -0.11 -0.79
N VAL A 255 31.92 0.80 0.03
CA VAL A 255 31.92 0.65 1.50
C VAL A 255 30.56 1.03 2.10
N ASP A 256 29.82 1.94 1.44
CA ASP A 256 28.48 2.36 1.87
C ASP A 256 27.36 1.56 1.19
N ARG A 257 26.38 1.13 2.00
CA ARG A 257 25.21 0.36 1.58
C ARG A 257 24.21 1.21 0.80
N THR A 258 24.06 2.49 1.15
CA THR A 258 23.14 3.41 0.47
C THR A 258 23.63 3.68 -0.96
N GLU A 259 24.92 3.93 -1.11
CA GLU A 259 25.58 4.07 -2.40
C GLU A 259 25.50 2.78 -3.24
N ALA A 260 25.76 1.62 -2.64
CA ALA A 260 25.61 0.33 -3.32
C ALA A 260 24.20 0.14 -3.89
N LEU A 261 23.19 0.46 -3.08
CA LEU A 261 21.78 0.36 -3.44
C LEU A 261 21.40 1.32 -4.58
N MET A 262 21.88 2.57 -4.54
CA MET A 262 21.67 3.54 -5.63
C MET A 262 22.33 3.08 -6.93
N ARG A 263 23.61 2.72 -6.89
CA ARG A 263 24.39 2.28 -8.07
C ARG A 263 23.82 1.00 -8.68
N LEU A 264 23.45 0.03 -7.85
CA LEU A 264 22.81 -1.20 -8.33
C LEU A 264 21.45 -0.91 -8.96
N THR A 265 20.68 0.03 -8.39
CA THR A 265 19.39 0.46 -8.94
C THR A 265 19.54 1.13 -10.30
N GLN A 266 20.50 2.04 -10.44
CA GLN A 266 20.85 2.64 -11.73
C GLN A 266 21.29 1.58 -12.75
N ALA A 267 22.16 0.64 -12.35
CA ALA A 267 22.73 -0.35 -13.26
C ALA A 267 21.66 -1.25 -13.90
N TRP A 268 20.75 -1.85 -13.11
CA TRP A 268 19.67 -2.64 -13.70
C TRP A 268 18.68 -1.77 -14.48
N SER A 269 18.45 -0.52 -14.06
CA SER A 269 17.54 0.40 -14.76
C SER A 269 18.06 0.79 -16.13
N SER A 270 19.38 0.99 -16.27
CA SER A 270 20.04 1.23 -17.56
C SER A 270 19.91 0.04 -18.51
N VAL A 271 19.95 -1.20 -18.01
CA VAL A 271 19.68 -2.39 -18.83
C VAL A 271 18.23 -2.34 -19.33
N VAL A 272 17.26 -2.11 -18.44
CA VAL A 272 15.83 -1.95 -18.83
C VAL A 272 15.68 -0.85 -19.89
N GLU A 273 16.31 0.30 -19.71
CA GLU A 273 16.30 1.40 -20.69
C GLU A 273 16.78 0.95 -22.06
N SER A 274 17.90 0.22 -22.12
CA SER A 274 18.46 -0.29 -23.39
C SER A 274 17.47 -1.18 -24.15
N TYR A 275 16.67 -1.96 -23.43
CA TYR A 275 15.65 -2.83 -24.02
C TYR A 275 14.41 -2.04 -24.46
N VAL A 276 13.98 -1.06 -23.66
CA VAL A 276 12.88 -0.15 -24.04
C VAL A 276 13.26 0.68 -25.27
N ARG A 277 14.53 1.10 -25.41
CA ARG A 277 15.04 1.79 -26.61
C ARG A 277 15.04 0.90 -27.85
N ARG A 278 15.39 -0.38 -27.71
CA ARG A 278 15.41 -1.36 -28.81
C ARG A 278 14.02 -1.81 -29.26
N TYR A 279 13.09 -1.93 -28.31
CA TYR A 279 11.72 -2.43 -28.55
C TYR A 279 10.65 -1.48 -27.99
N PRO A 280 10.64 -0.20 -28.41
CA PRO A 280 9.76 0.81 -27.82
C PRO A 280 8.29 0.49 -28.06
N GLU A 281 7.94 -0.23 -29.12
CA GLU A 281 6.58 -0.65 -29.39
C GLU A 281 6.05 -1.75 -28.45
N GLN A 282 6.90 -2.33 -27.60
CA GLN A 282 6.53 -3.43 -26.73
C GLN A 282 6.44 -3.02 -25.25
N TRP A 283 6.90 -1.83 -24.88
CA TRP A 283 6.85 -1.34 -23.50
C TRP A 283 5.51 -0.65 -23.20
N VAL A 284 5.00 -0.78 -21.97
CA VAL A 284 3.73 -0.16 -21.57
C VAL A 284 3.91 1.33 -21.28
N TRP A 285 3.86 2.19 -22.30
CA TRP A 285 4.03 3.64 -22.14
C TRP A 285 2.91 4.37 -21.38
N MET A 286 1.86 3.69 -20.92
CA MET A 286 0.72 4.33 -20.24
C MET A 286 0.97 4.62 -18.76
N HIS A 287 2.02 4.06 -18.14
CA HIS A 287 2.40 4.43 -16.78
C HIS A 287 3.21 5.73 -16.80
N ARG A 288 3.07 6.56 -15.76
CA ARG A 288 3.76 7.84 -15.65
C ARG A 288 5.14 7.63 -15.02
N ARG A 289 6.12 7.22 -15.83
CA ARG A 289 7.47 6.88 -15.37
C ARG A 289 8.22 8.04 -14.68
N TRP A 290 7.90 9.28 -15.06
CA TRP A 290 8.51 10.51 -14.55
C TRP A 290 7.50 11.35 -13.76
N LYS A 291 6.59 10.70 -13.01
CA LYS A 291 5.55 11.41 -12.23
C LYS A 291 6.18 12.19 -11.09
N THR A 292 7.03 11.53 -10.31
CA THR A 292 7.68 12.07 -9.12
C THR A 292 8.91 12.86 -9.55
N GLN A 293 9.01 14.12 -9.12
CA GLN A 293 10.12 15.01 -9.49
C GLN A 293 11.08 15.26 -8.30
N PRO A 294 12.40 15.40 -8.52
CA PRO A 294 13.36 15.63 -7.44
C PRO A 294 13.04 16.85 -6.57
N ALA A 295 12.58 17.95 -7.18
CA ALA A 295 12.21 19.17 -6.49
C ALA A 295 11.10 18.95 -5.44
N GLU A 296 10.07 18.18 -5.80
CA GLU A 296 8.92 17.90 -4.92
C GLU A 296 9.32 17.07 -3.69
N ARG A 297 10.16 16.05 -3.90
CA ARG A 297 10.64 15.20 -2.80
C ARG A 297 11.67 15.91 -1.91
N SER A 298 12.49 16.80 -2.48
CA SER A 298 13.46 17.61 -1.73
C SER A 298 12.78 18.64 -0.82
N SER A 299 11.65 19.21 -1.25
CA SER A 299 10.81 20.06 -0.40
C SER A 299 10.07 19.29 0.70
N GLU A 300 9.75 18.01 0.49
CA GLU A 300 9.12 17.15 1.50
C GLU A 300 10.11 16.58 2.54
N LEU A 301 11.41 16.49 2.20
CA LEU A 301 12.45 15.90 3.05
C LEU A 301 13.46 16.91 3.63
N GLY A 302 13.41 18.19 3.24
CA GLY A 302 14.30 19.23 3.77
C GLY A 302 15.79 19.10 3.39
N ILE A 303 16.14 18.25 2.42
CA ILE A 303 17.52 18.01 1.98
C ILE A 303 17.83 18.86 0.74
N ARG A 304 18.87 19.71 0.81
CA ARG A 304 19.36 20.49 -0.34
C ARG A 304 19.90 19.54 -1.42
N ASN A 305 19.47 19.76 -2.66
CA ASN A 305 19.79 18.94 -3.82
C ASN A 305 21.31 18.78 -4.02
N ALA A 306 21.76 17.54 -4.19
CA ALA A 306 22.93 17.28 -5.03
C ALA A 306 22.56 17.66 -6.47
N GLU A 307 23.45 18.39 -7.14
CA GLU A 307 23.23 19.09 -8.40
C GLU A 307 22.71 18.19 -9.53
N PHE A 308 21.41 18.24 -9.80
CA PHE A 308 20.84 17.80 -11.07
C PHE A 308 20.30 19.05 -11.79
N GLY A 309 21.07 19.54 -12.76
CA GLY A 309 20.81 20.77 -13.51
C GLY A 309 19.68 20.65 -14.54
N THR A 310 18.42 20.51 -14.10
CA THR A 310 17.26 20.54 -15.00
C THR A 310 16.11 21.38 -14.45
N LYS A 311 15.49 22.20 -15.33
CA LYS A 311 14.32 23.04 -15.01
C LYS A 311 13.13 22.18 -14.54
N PRO A 312 12.46 22.55 -13.43
CA PRO A 312 11.26 21.86 -12.97
C PRO A 312 10.11 21.97 -13.99
N ILE A 313 9.39 20.87 -14.21
CA ILE A 313 8.22 20.83 -15.10
C ILE A 313 6.99 21.35 -14.31
N PRO A 314 6.17 22.26 -14.87
CA PRO A 314 4.99 22.77 -14.19
C PRO A 314 3.96 21.67 -13.86
N ASN A 315 3.55 21.63 -12.59
CA ASN A 315 2.64 20.64 -12.02
C ASN A 315 1.20 20.62 -12.60
N SER A 316 0.87 21.59 -13.46
CA SER A 316 -0.45 21.73 -14.09
C SER A 316 -0.68 20.74 -15.25
N GLU A 317 0.36 20.13 -15.84
CA GLU A 317 0.21 19.28 -17.03
C GLU A 317 -0.09 17.78 -16.75
N PHE A 318 -0.01 17.36 -15.48
CA PHE A 318 -0.15 15.96 -15.07
C PHE A 318 -1.28 15.68 -14.07
N ARG A 319 -2.13 16.67 -13.74
CA ARG A 319 -3.33 16.50 -12.90
C ARG A 319 -4.47 15.77 -13.62
N THR A 320 -4.34 14.45 -13.77
CA THR A 320 -5.49 13.54 -13.90
C THR A 320 -5.25 12.33 -12.99
N PRO A 321 -6.28 11.74 -12.37
CA PRO A 321 -6.12 10.71 -11.35
C PRO A 321 -5.37 9.48 -11.89
N ASN A 322 -4.48 8.94 -11.07
CA ASN A 322 -3.74 7.71 -11.32
C ASN A 322 -4.72 6.54 -11.56
N CYS A 323 -4.87 6.12 -12.82
CA CYS A 323 -5.58 4.90 -13.19
C CYS A 323 -4.57 3.75 -13.32
N ALA A 324 -4.86 2.61 -12.70
CA ALA A 324 -4.23 1.34 -13.03
C ALA A 324 -4.69 0.93 -14.45
N VAL A 325 -3.97 1.40 -15.47
CA VAL A 325 -4.41 1.34 -16.88
C VAL A 325 -4.23 -0.06 -17.50
N SER A 326 -3.31 -0.88 -17.00
CA SER A 326 -3.06 -2.21 -17.57
C SER A 326 -4.25 -3.18 -17.40
N ALA A 327 -4.96 -3.12 -16.27
CA ALA A 327 -6.19 -3.90 -16.05
C ALA A 327 -7.43 -3.29 -16.72
N TRP A 328 -7.47 -1.96 -16.86
CA TRP A 328 -8.62 -1.25 -17.45
C TRP A 328 -8.69 -1.35 -18.98
N LEU A 329 -7.56 -1.44 -19.66
CA LEU A 329 -7.48 -1.63 -21.12
C LEU A 329 -8.13 -2.95 -21.57
N VAL A 330 -8.01 -4.00 -20.76
CA VAL A 330 -8.62 -5.32 -21.01
C VAL A 330 -10.13 -5.29 -20.77
N ALA A 331 -10.60 -4.52 -19.77
CA ALA A 331 -12.02 -4.41 -19.44
C ALA A 331 -12.83 -3.52 -20.41
N CYS A 332 -12.22 -2.49 -21.00
CA CYS A 332 -12.91 -1.53 -21.87
C CYS A 332 -13.18 -2.06 -23.29
N CYS A 333 -12.43 -3.04 -23.78
CA CYS A 333 -12.63 -3.60 -25.13
C CYS A 333 -13.85 -4.54 -25.24
N LEU A 334 -14.46 -4.92 -24.10
CA LEU A 334 -15.53 -5.92 -24.02
C LEU A 334 -16.93 -5.33 -23.80
N SER A 335 -17.09 -4.00 -23.80
CA SER A 335 -18.37 -3.33 -23.49
C SER A 335 -19.14 -2.79 -24.71
N LEU A 336 -19.01 -3.41 -25.88
CA LEU A 336 -19.65 -2.93 -27.11
C LEU A 336 -20.44 -4.04 -27.82
N VAL A 337 -21.41 -4.64 -27.13
CA VAL A 337 -22.58 -5.32 -27.75
C VAL A 337 -23.78 -5.25 -26.79
N ALA A 338 -24.94 -4.92 -27.36
CA ALA A 338 -26.33 -5.06 -26.87
C ALA A 338 -26.98 -3.87 -26.14
N THR A 339 -27.83 -3.16 -26.91
CA THR A 339 -28.95 -2.31 -26.51
C THR A 339 -30.29 -3.08 -26.54
N VAL A 340 -31.33 -2.46 -25.94
CA VAL A 340 -32.79 -2.77 -25.94
C VAL A 340 -33.25 -3.73 -24.82
N GLY A 341 -34.27 -3.48 -23.98
CA GLY A 341 -35.26 -2.41 -23.88
C GLY A 341 -36.18 -2.56 -22.63
N CYS A 342 -36.92 -1.48 -22.35
CA CYS A 342 -38.22 -1.28 -21.64
C CYS A 342 -38.63 -2.00 -20.33
N GLY A 343 -39.18 -1.19 -19.40
CA GLY A 343 -40.43 -1.51 -18.67
C GLY A 343 -40.37 -1.71 -17.15
N LYS A 344 -40.79 -0.70 -16.37
CA LYS A 344 -41.37 -0.81 -14.99
C LYS A 344 -42.91 -1.04 -15.10
N PRO A 345 -43.77 -1.19 -14.05
CA PRO A 345 -43.63 -0.95 -12.58
C PRO A 345 -44.32 -1.99 -11.61
N VAL A 346 -43.93 -2.05 -10.32
CA VAL A 346 -44.65 -1.70 -9.03
C VAL A 346 -45.79 -2.63 -8.55
N SER A 347 -45.72 -3.11 -7.29
CA SER A 347 -46.74 -3.00 -6.20
C SER A 347 -46.44 -3.97 -5.03
N GLN A 348 -46.08 -3.47 -3.84
CA GLN A 348 -46.80 -3.46 -2.54
C GLN A 348 -46.88 -4.78 -1.74
N ALA A 349 -46.52 -4.66 -0.45
CA ALA A 349 -46.73 -5.63 0.62
C ALA A 349 -47.68 -5.02 1.68
N PRO A 350 -48.41 -5.83 2.48
CA PRO A 350 -49.17 -5.34 3.64
C PRO A 350 -48.52 -5.70 5.00
N THR A 351 -48.35 -4.65 5.81
CA THR A 351 -48.75 -4.40 7.23
C THR A 351 -48.90 -5.53 8.30
N GLU A 352 -48.11 -5.38 9.39
CA GLU A 352 -48.41 -5.29 10.86
C GLU A 352 -49.32 -6.32 11.62
N PRO A 353 -49.24 -6.50 12.98
CA PRO A 353 -49.05 -5.46 14.01
C PRO A 353 -48.30 -5.76 15.37
N ALA A 354 -47.88 -4.63 15.98
CA ALA A 354 -47.91 -4.16 17.38
C ALA A 354 -47.55 -5.04 18.61
N ALA A 355 -46.67 -4.48 19.46
CA ALA A 355 -46.83 -4.47 20.92
C ALA A 355 -46.19 -3.21 21.55
N THR A 356 -46.95 -2.61 22.46
CA THR A 356 -46.82 -1.32 23.16
C THR A 356 -45.87 -1.31 24.36
N ALA A 357 -45.20 -0.18 24.60
CA ALA A 357 -44.96 0.39 25.95
C ALA A 357 -44.64 1.90 25.84
N GLN A 358 -45.41 2.73 26.55
CA GLN A 358 -45.36 4.20 26.61
C GLN A 358 -44.62 4.71 27.86
N ALA A 359 -43.90 5.82 27.70
CA ALA A 359 -43.89 7.05 28.52
C ALA A 359 -42.75 7.96 27.97
N ALA A 360 -43.01 8.84 27.00
CA ALA A 360 -43.60 10.19 27.09
C ALA A 360 -42.59 11.27 27.56
N ASP A 361 -41.98 11.94 26.58
CA ASP A 361 -41.55 13.34 26.65
C ASP A 361 -42.23 14.05 25.45
N ASP A 362 -43.18 14.94 25.75
CA ASP A 362 -44.22 15.46 24.85
C ASP A 362 -43.77 16.70 24.04
N THR A 363 -42.56 16.67 23.48
CA THR A 363 -42.06 17.77 22.64
C THR A 363 -41.56 17.36 21.26
N ALA A 364 -41.58 16.06 20.92
CA ALA A 364 -41.11 15.57 19.63
C ALA A 364 -42.24 15.43 18.60
N ASP A 365 -42.04 15.95 17.38
CA ASP A 365 -43.05 15.92 16.30
C ASP A 365 -43.39 14.49 15.85
N GLN A 366 -42.46 13.54 16.02
CA GLN A 366 -42.63 12.13 15.68
C GLN A 366 -41.77 11.24 16.60
N GLN A 367 -42.33 10.10 17.05
CA GLN A 367 -41.62 9.07 17.83
C GLN A 367 -41.76 7.69 17.16
N LEU A 368 -40.68 6.92 17.16
CA LEU A 368 -40.62 5.53 16.69
C LEU A 368 -40.07 4.64 17.82
N SER A 369 -40.77 3.55 18.13
CA SER A 369 -40.24 2.47 18.97
C SER A 369 -39.40 1.52 18.12
N ALA A 370 -38.25 1.11 18.65
CA ALA A 370 -37.32 0.10 18.11
C ALA A 370 -37.19 0.00 16.58
N PHE A 371 -36.05 0.43 16.02
CA PHE A 371 -35.85 0.42 14.58
C PHE A 371 -34.45 -0.06 14.21
N THR A 372 -34.32 -0.52 12.96
CA THR A 372 -33.03 -0.86 12.35
C THR A 372 -32.91 -0.18 10.99
N LEU A 373 -31.89 0.66 10.86
CA LEU A 373 -31.49 1.28 9.60
C LEU A 373 -30.34 0.49 9.01
N THR A 374 -30.39 0.23 7.71
CA THR A 374 -29.30 -0.43 7.00
C THR A 374 -28.94 0.36 5.77
N SER A 375 -27.65 0.60 5.58
CA SER A 375 -27.13 1.11 4.33
C SER A 375 -26.46 -0.01 3.59
N HIS A 376 -26.77 -0.09 2.30
CA HIS A 376 -26.11 -1.00 1.39
C HIS A 376 -25.27 -0.20 0.41
N SER A 377 -24.09 -0.73 0.10
CA SER A 377 -23.30 -0.30 -1.03
C SER A 377 -24.10 -0.47 -2.31
N ALA A 378 -23.70 0.29 -3.34
CA ALA A 378 -24.31 0.19 -4.66
C ALA A 378 -24.21 -1.22 -5.31
N ASP A 379 -23.44 -2.14 -4.72
CA ASP A 379 -23.32 -3.55 -5.11
C ASP A 379 -24.17 -4.51 -4.27
N GLY A 380 -24.99 -4.00 -3.34
CA GLY A 380 -25.86 -4.77 -2.46
C GLY A 380 -25.18 -5.28 -1.18
N THR A 381 -23.88 -5.02 -0.98
CA THR A 381 -23.19 -5.36 0.27
C THR A 381 -23.61 -4.41 1.38
N LYS A 382 -23.94 -4.92 2.57
CA LYS A 382 -24.28 -4.09 3.74
C LYS A 382 -23.04 -3.25 4.10
N ARG A 383 -23.16 -1.92 4.14
CA ARG A 383 -22.10 -0.98 4.55
C ARG A 383 -22.15 -0.71 6.03
N TRP A 384 -23.36 -0.51 6.52
CA TRP A 384 -23.59 -0.37 7.94
C TRP A 384 -25.01 -0.75 8.30
N GLU A 385 -25.17 -1.08 9.56
CA GLU A 385 -26.41 -1.32 10.26
C GLU A 385 -26.41 -0.44 11.49
N LEU A 386 -27.55 0.17 11.80
CA LEU A 386 -27.73 0.96 13.00
C LEU A 386 -29.10 0.62 13.57
N SER A 387 -29.11 0.01 14.74
CA SER A 387 -30.32 -0.28 15.50
C SER A 387 -30.44 0.69 16.67
N GLY A 388 -31.66 1.04 17.06
CA GLY A 388 -31.93 1.88 18.24
C GLY A 388 -33.18 1.42 18.95
N GLN A 389 -33.25 1.63 20.27
CA GLN A 389 -34.43 1.26 21.08
C GLN A 389 -35.60 2.24 20.87
N GLY A 390 -35.31 3.45 20.39
CA GLY A 390 -36.31 4.41 19.96
C GLY A 390 -35.67 5.61 19.26
N ALA A 391 -36.46 6.35 18.49
CA ALA A 391 -36.05 7.62 17.92
C ALA A 391 -37.13 8.68 18.14
N SER A 392 -36.70 9.91 18.41
CA SER A 392 -37.54 11.09 18.44
C SER A 392 -36.99 12.14 17.49
N ARG A 393 -37.87 12.93 16.87
CA ARG A 393 -37.49 14.04 16.00
C ARG A 393 -37.95 15.36 16.59
N TYR A 394 -37.04 16.34 16.64
CA TYR A 394 -37.34 17.72 16.96
C TYR A 394 -36.75 18.63 15.87
N GLY A 395 -37.61 19.23 15.04
CA GLY A 395 -37.18 20.03 13.89
C GLY A 395 -36.30 19.23 12.91
N ASN A 396 -35.03 19.63 12.78
CA ASN A 396 -34.05 19.00 11.90
C ASN A 396 -33.12 18.01 12.62
N VAL A 397 -33.30 17.77 13.92
CA VAL A 397 -32.48 16.84 14.70
C VAL A 397 -33.29 15.58 15.00
N VAL A 398 -32.70 14.43 14.69
CA VAL A 398 -33.22 13.11 15.07
C VAL A 398 -32.37 12.57 16.20
N THR A 399 -32.98 12.31 17.35
CA THR A 399 -32.33 11.68 18.50
C THR A 399 -32.64 10.20 18.49
N VAL A 400 -31.61 9.37 18.45
CA VAL A 400 -31.68 7.91 18.54
C VAL A 400 -31.23 7.48 19.93
N LEU A 401 -32.07 6.71 20.63
CA LEU A 401 -31.79 6.17 21.96
C LEU A 401 -31.12 4.81 21.85
N LYS A 402 -30.02 4.65 22.58
CA LYS A 402 -29.15 3.44 22.61
C LYS A 402 -28.82 2.92 21.21
N PRO A 403 -28.16 3.73 20.37
CA PRO A 403 -27.67 3.28 19.07
C PRO A 403 -26.67 2.12 19.24
N ASP A 404 -26.93 1.01 18.54
CA ASP A 404 -25.99 -0.11 18.34
C ASP A 404 -25.78 -0.30 16.84
N GLY A 405 -24.55 -0.06 16.38
CA GLY A 405 -24.20 0.01 14.98
C GLY A 405 -23.12 -0.97 14.59
N VAL A 406 -23.21 -1.52 13.38
CA VAL A 406 -22.17 -2.35 12.77
C VAL A 406 -21.81 -1.76 11.42
N GLY A 407 -20.58 -1.29 11.27
CA GLY A 407 -19.97 -0.86 10.02
C GLY A 407 -19.16 -2.00 9.38
N TYR A 408 -19.29 -2.17 8.08
CA TYR A 408 -18.62 -3.20 7.30
C TYR A 408 -17.67 -2.53 6.29
N ASP A 409 -16.37 -2.75 6.46
CA ASP A 409 -15.31 -2.38 5.51
C ASP A 409 -14.72 -3.64 4.84
N GLN A 410 -13.98 -3.49 3.75
CA GLN A 410 -13.42 -4.60 2.97
C GLN A 410 -12.41 -5.45 3.73
N THR A 411 -11.86 -4.93 4.83
CA THR A 411 -10.79 -5.57 5.62
C THR A 411 -11.10 -5.68 7.11
N ARG A 412 -12.16 -5.03 7.61
CA ARG A 412 -12.52 -5.02 9.04
C ARG A 412 -13.99 -4.69 9.26
N THR A 413 -14.55 -5.20 10.34
CA THR A 413 -15.89 -4.85 10.83
C THR A 413 -15.75 -3.96 12.05
N SER A 414 -16.49 -2.86 12.11
CA SER A 414 -16.51 -1.94 13.24
C SER A 414 -17.85 -2.03 13.95
N TYR A 415 -17.84 -2.10 15.27
CA TYR A 415 -19.00 -2.12 16.15
C TYR A 415 -19.03 -0.81 16.92
N LEU A 416 -20.18 -0.16 16.98
CA LEU A 416 -20.36 1.14 17.60
C LEU A 416 -21.51 1.07 18.60
N ARG A 417 -21.28 1.53 19.82
CA ARG A 417 -22.32 1.70 20.84
C ARG A 417 -22.24 3.08 21.46
N ALA A 418 -23.40 3.66 21.74
CA ALA A 418 -23.51 4.87 22.56
C ALA A 418 -24.86 4.86 23.31
N SER A 419 -25.05 5.76 24.27
CA SER A 419 -26.34 5.88 24.97
C SER A 419 -27.33 6.71 24.16
N ALA A 420 -26.85 7.69 23.39
CA ALA A 420 -27.66 8.47 22.46
C ALA A 420 -26.86 8.87 21.21
N ALA A 421 -27.56 9.09 20.11
CA ALA A 421 -27.03 9.74 18.92
C ALA A 421 -27.97 10.85 18.44
N GLN A 422 -27.44 12.04 18.20
CA GLN A 422 -28.16 13.14 17.60
C GLN A 422 -27.71 13.30 16.15
N VAL A 423 -28.64 13.19 15.20
CA VAL A 423 -28.39 13.31 13.77
C VAL A 423 -29.04 14.58 13.25
N ASN A 424 -28.23 15.54 12.84
CA ASN A 424 -28.73 16.74 12.16
C ASN A 424 -28.98 16.42 10.68
N GLN A 425 -30.24 16.50 10.25
CA GLN A 425 -30.64 16.13 8.89
C GLN A 425 -30.15 17.11 7.81
N THR A 426 -29.86 18.36 8.18
CA THR A 426 -29.45 19.41 7.21
C THR A 426 -28.00 19.22 6.77
N ASN A 427 -27.08 18.99 7.72
CA ASN A 427 -25.65 18.85 7.44
C ASN A 427 -25.13 17.41 7.63
N ARG A 428 -26.01 16.47 7.97
CA ARG A 428 -25.70 15.05 8.24
C ARG A 428 -24.68 14.82 9.35
N HIS A 429 -24.46 15.82 10.20
CA HIS A 429 -23.61 15.69 11.37
C HIS A 429 -24.24 14.75 12.39
N VAL A 430 -23.49 13.75 12.81
CA VAL A 430 -23.90 12.80 13.85
C VAL A 430 -23.06 13.06 15.09
N ARG A 431 -23.72 13.35 16.22
CA ARG A 431 -23.10 13.48 17.53
C ARG A 431 -23.52 12.30 18.40
N LEU A 432 -22.56 11.45 18.75
CA LEU A 432 -22.74 10.31 19.64
C LEU A 432 -22.41 10.76 21.05
N GLU A 433 -23.24 10.38 22.02
CA GLU A 433 -23.13 10.88 23.39
C GLU A 433 -23.26 9.75 24.41
N HIS A 434 -22.50 9.92 25.50
CA HIS A 434 -22.47 9.09 26.70
C HIS A 434 -22.06 7.63 26.42
N ASN A 435 -20.87 7.26 26.88
CA ASN A 435 -20.29 5.92 26.74
C ASN A 435 -20.14 5.50 25.26
N VAL A 436 -19.60 6.38 24.42
CA VAL A 436 -19.30 6.02 23.03
C VAL A 436 -18.17 5.01 23.02
N THR A 437 -18.43 3.83 22.49
CA THR A 437 -17.43 2.78 22.29
C THR A 437 -17.41 2.36 20.83
N ILE A 438 -16.22 2.25 20.26
CA ILE A 438 -15.99 1.71 18.92
C ILE A 438 -15.01 0.55 19.06
N HIS A 439 -15.42 -0.63 18.64
CA HIS A 439 -14.57 -1.81 18.58
C HIS A 439 -14.42 -2.27 17.13
N THR A 440 -13.28 -2.83 16.77
CA THR A 440 -13.02 -3.34 15.42
C THR A 440 -12.59 -4.80 15.45
N SER A 441 -12.89 -5.55 14.39
CA SER A 441 -12.58 -6.98 14.30
C SER A 441 -11.08 -7.31 14.37
N ASP A 442 -10.21 -6.32 14.15
CA ASP A 442 -8.75 -6.37 14.27
C ASP A 442 -8.24 -5.96 15.68
N GLY A 443 -9.14 -5.85 16.67
CA GLY A 443 -8.77 -5.71 18.08
C GLY A 443 -8.62 -4.27 18.57
N LEU A 444 -8.88 -3.25 17.76
CA LEU A 444 -8.89 -1.85 18.23
C LEU A 444 -10.18 -1.53 19.00
N TRP A 445 -10.02 -0.98 20.19
CA TRP A 445 -11.06 -0.42 21.05
C TRP A 445 -10.85 1.09 21.21
N LEU A 446 -11.89 1.89 21.02
CA LEU A 446 -11.90 3.32 21.28
C LEU A 446 -13.05 3.65 22.21
N THR A 447 -12.80 4.47 23.21
CA THR A 447 -13.81 4.97 24.14
C THR A 447 -13.72 6.49 24.29
N ALA A 448 -14.87 7.16 24.25
CA ALA A 448 -14.97 8.60 24.43
C ALA A 448 -16.35 8.98 25.03
N PRO A 449 -16.45 10.07 25.81
CA PRO A 449 -17.74 10.61 26.26
C PRO A 449 -18.64 11.08 25.12
N VAL A 450 -18.06 11.78 24.14
CA VAL A 450 -18.74 12.29 22.96
C VAL A 450 -17.88 12.03 21.73
N LEU A 451 -18.51 11.69 20.61
CA LEU A 451 -17.85 11.57 19.33
C LEU A 451 -18.70 12.22 18.23
N HIS A 452 -18.05 13.08 17.45
CA HIS A 452 -18.61 13.73 16.28
C HIS A 452 -18.22 12.95 15.04
N TRP A 453 -19.20 12.60 14.22
CA TRP A 453 -19.00 12.03 12.91
C TRP A 453 -19.61 12.95 11.86
N ILE A 454 -18.76 13.44 10.96
CA ILE A 454 -19.11 14.35 9.87
C ILE A 454 -18.86 13.60 8.56
N PRO A 455 -19.87 12.90 8.01
CA PRO A 455 -19.69 12.00 6.86
C PRO A 455 -19.14 12.71 5.62
N ASP A 456 -19.52 13.97 5.42
CA ASP A 456 -19.17 14.74 4.22
C ASP A 456 -17.70 15.15 4.18
N GLU A 457 -17.10 15.30 5.36
CA GLU A 457 -15.67 15.57 5.54
C GLU A 457 -14.86 14.28 5.74
N ASN A 458 -15.53 13.12 5.87
CA ASN A 458 -14.92 11.85 6.30
C ASN A 458 -14.12 11.99 7.60
N LEU A 459 -14.63 12.83 8.50
CA LEU A 459 -13.99 13.21 9.75
C LEU A 459 -14.74 12.58 10.93
N MET A 460 -13.99 11.94 11.82
CA MET A 460 -14.41 11.64 13.17
C MET A 460 -13.61 12.49 14.13
N ALA A 461 -14.26 13.14 15.09
CA ALA A 461 -13.62 14.06 16.00
C ALA A 461 -14.20 14.00 17.40
N THR A 462 -13.38 14.29 18.39
CA THR A 462 -13.81 14.60 19.75
C THR A 462 -12.85 15.62 20.34
N ASP A 463 -13.33 16.46 21.25
CA ASP A 463 -12.49 17.33 22.08
C ASP A 463 -12.40 16.77 23.52
N ASP A 464 -13.15 15.69 23.80
CA ASP A 464 -13.19 15.03 25.11
C ASP A 464 -12.02 14.05 25.29
N PRO A 465 -11.78 13.59 26.53
CA PRO A 465 -10.83 12.51 26.79
C PRO A 465 -11.15 11.27 25.95
N VAL A 466 -10.13 10.74 25.28
CA VAL A 466 -10.21 9.54 24.45
C VAL A 466 -9.23 8.49 24.96
N ARG A 467 -9.65 7.23 24.93
CA ARG A 467 -8.80 6.08 25.20
C ARG A 467 -8.91 5.10 24.04
N ILE A 468 -7.76 4.77 23.45
CA ILE A 468 -7.61 3.86 22.33
C ILE A 468 -6.77 2.68 22.80
N GLU A 469 -7.23 1.46 22.58
CA GLU A 469 -6.54 0.24 23.00
C GLU A 469 -6.44 -0.74 21.82
N THR A 470 -5.37 -1.51 21.82
CA THR A 470 -5.11 -2.62 20.91
C THR A 470 -4.35 -3.70 21.69
N ASP A 471 -4.09 -4.85 21.07
CA ASP A 471 -3.32 -5.94 21.68
C ASP A 471 -1.90 -5.55 22.14
N HIS A 472 -1.34 -4.44 21.63
CA HIS A 472 0.07 -4.06 21.87
C HIS A 472 0.26 -2.65 22.43
N MET A 473 -0.81 -1.86 22.53
CA MET A 473 -0.71 -0.48 23.05
C MET A 473 -2.03 0.02 23.62
N VAL A 474 -1.92 0.90 24.62
CA VAL A 474 -3.00 1.73 25.13
C VAL A 474 -2.56 3.19 24.99
N VAL A 475 -3.39 4.01 24.37
CA VAL A 475 -3.17 5.45 24.18
C VAL A 475 -4.31 6.21 24.86
N ARG A 476 -3.96 7.20 25.66
CA ARG A 476 -4.88 8.14 26.30
C ARG A 476 -4.50 9.56 25.88
N GLY A 477 -5.48 10.42 25.73
CA GLY A 477 -5.27 11.82 25.42
C GLY A 477 -6.56 12.61 25.51
N ARG A 478 -6.47 13.92 25.34
CA ARG A 478 -7.63 14.81 25.19
C ARG A 478 -7.78 15.24 23.75
N GLY A 479 -8.97 14.99 23.22
CA GLY A 479 -9.34 15.30 21.87
C GLY A 479 -8.62 14.44 20.81
N ALA A 480 -9.35 14.12 19.75
CA ALA A 480 -8.82 13.39 18.62
C ALA A 480 -9.53 13.76 17.34
N LYS A 481 -8.83 13.65 16.21
CA LYS A 481 -9.40 13.69 14.86
C LYS A 481 -8.87 12.52 14.03
N GLY A 482 -9.78 11.82 13.37
CA GLY A 482 -9.49 10.75 12.43
C GLY A 482 -10.06 11.06 11.06
N PHE A 483 -9.22 11.01 10.03
CA PHE A 483 -9.61 11.21 8.63
C PHE A 483 -9.63 9.86 7.91
N ALA A 484 -10.82 9.32 7.66
CA ALA A 484 -10.95 7.96 7.12
C ALA A 484 -10.29 7.78 5.73
N GLN A 485 -10.25 8.84 4.91
CA GLN A 485 -9.59 8.80 3.59
C GLN A 485 -8.10 9.10 3.63
N LEU A 486 -7.66 9.97 4.54
CA LEU A 486 -6.25 10.35 4.65
C LEU A 486 -5.45 9.33 5.47
N LYS A 487 -6.14 8.34 6.08
CA LYS A 487 -5.52 7.32 6.94
C LYS A 487 -4.57 7.96 7.95
N GLN A 488 -5.07 9.02 8.56
CA GLN A 488 -4.35 9.80 9.55
C GLN A 488 -5.24 9.94 10.77
N ALA A 489 -4.65 9.72 11.94
CA ALA A 489 -5.27 9.99 13.23
C ALA A 489 -4.37 10.93 14.03
N VAL A 490 -4.96 11.90 14.70
CA VAL A 490 -4.26 12.88 15.53
C VAL A 490 -4.97 12.93 16.87
N LEU A 491 -4.21 12.82 17.97
CA LEU A 491 -4.64 13.21 19.30
C LEU A 491 -3.94 14.53 19.64
N PHE A 492 -4.62 15.45 20.34
CA PHE A 492 -4.14 16.82 20.46
C PHE A 492 -3.24 17.05 21.66
N ASP A 493 -3.73 16.71 22.85
CA ASP A 493 -3.12 17.16 24.10
C ASP A 493 -3.11 16.04 25.16
N ASP A 494 -2.26 16.19 26.17
CA ASP A 494 -2.15 15.31 27.35
C ASP A 494 -1.97 13.82 26.97
N ILE A 495 -1.05 13.53 26.05
CA ILE A 495 -0.89 12.19 25.50
C ILE A 495 -0.11 11.30 26.45
N GLU A 496 -0.65 10.12 26.73
CA GLU A 496 0.01 9.01 27.40
C GLU A 496 -0.16 7.74 26.56
N MET A 497 0.94 7.17 26.08
CA MET A 497 0.96 5.90 25.36
C MET A 497 1.75 4.87 26.17
N VAL A 498 1.13 3.73 26.45
CA VAL A 498 1.74 2.57 27.10
C VAL A 498 1.89 1.45 26.07
N LEU A 499 3.10 0.94 25.90
CA LEU A 499 3.43 -0.15 24.99
C LEU A 499 3.48 -1.49 25.75
N ASN A 500 2.97 -2.54 25.11
CA ASN A 500 2.87 -3.91 25.66
C ASN A 500 2.24 -3.96 27.06
N PRO A 501 1.04 -3.40 27.27
CA PRO A 501 0.37 -3.46 28.57
C PRO A 501 0.00 -4.93 28.86
N GLY A 502 0.70 -5.57 29.79
CA GLY A 502 0.31 -6.90 30.27
C GLY A 502 -1.02 -6.82 31.03
N ASP A 503 -1.90 -7.80 30.83
CA ASP A 503 -3.18 -8.04 31.54
C ASP A 503 -3.78 -6.81 32.23
N HIS A 504 -4.23 -5.83 31.45
CA HIS A 504 -4.90 -4.65 31.98
C HIS A 504 -6.43 -4.80 31.84
N ASP A 505 -7.11 -4.77 32.98
CA ASP A 505 -8.57 -4.83 33.08
C ASP A 505 -9.22 -3.61 32.37
N PRO A 506 -10.10 -3.82 31.36
CA PRO A 506 -10.73 -2.75 30.58
C PRO A 506 -11.67 -1.83 31.39
N GLY A 507 -11.86 -2.06 32.69
CA GLY A 507 -12.80 -1.32 33.54
C GLY A 507 -12.27 -0.09 34.30
N VAL A 508 -10.96 0.17 34.36
CA VAL A 508 -10.42 1.21 35.27
C VAL A 508 -10.12 2.52 34.52
N THR A 509 -10.88 3.57 34.83
CA THR A 509 -10.76 4.94 34.28
C THR A 509 -9.88 5.88 35.12
N THR A 510 -9.26 5.39 36.19
CA THR A 510 -8.41 6.20 37.06
C THR A 510 -6.94 6.10 36.70
N ARG A 511 -6.27 7.26 36.71
CA ARG A 511 -4.82 7.41 36.60
C ARG A 511 -4.16 6.49 37.65
N PRO A 512 -3.29 5.54 37.27
CA PRO A 512 -2.56 4.76 38.27
C PRO A 512 -1.74 5.73 39.12
N ALA A 513 -1.84 5.60 40.44
CA ALA A 513 -1.04 6.39 41.36
C ALA A 513 0.44 6.17 41.02
N SER A 514 1.19 7.28 40.94
CA SER A 514 2.63 7.30 40.75
C SER A 514 3.31 6.39 41.78
N GLY A 515 3.72 5.19 41.37
CA GLY A 515 4.32 4.21 42.28
C GLY A 515 4.34 2.75 41.83
N GLY A 516 3.80 2.41 40.66
CA GLY A 516 3.84 1.03 40.13
C GLY A 516 5.11 0.76 39.31
N THR A 517 5.99 -0.10 39.81
CA THR A 517 7.14 -0.68 39.09
C THR A 517 6.65 -1.61 37.98
N GLY A 518 6.27 -1.06 36.82
CA GLY A 518 5.84 -1.82 35.65
C GLY A 518 6.95 -1.91 34.61
N LYS A 519 7.24 -3.13 34.11
CA LYS A 519 8.23 -3.42 33.05
C LYS A 519 7.79 -2.95 31.65
N HIS A 520 7.13 -1.79 31.56
CA HIS A 520 6.51 -1.31 30.32
C HIS A 520 7.12 0.02 29.89
N VAL A 521 7.10 0.28 28.58
CA VAL A 521 7.56 1.56 28.03
C VAL A 521 6.37 2.50 27.93
N THR A 522 6.50 3.66 28.56
CA THR A 522 5.48 4.73 28.50
C THR A 522 6.06 5.92 27.75
N ILE A 523 5.30 6.47 26.81
CA ILE A 523 5.64 7.68 26.06
C ILE A 523 4.58 8.73 26.36
N THR A 524 5.00 9.90 26.87
CA THR A 524 4.11 11.04 27.08
C THR A 524 4.55 12.23 26.24
N CYS A 525 3.61 13.07 25.83
CA CYS A 525 3.89 14.37 25.22
C CYS A 525 2.75 15.36 25.48
N ASP A 526 3.09 16.65 25.53
CA ASP A 526 2.11 17.71 25.76
C ASP A 526 1.37 18.09 24.47
N GLY A 527 2.03 17.94 23.32
CA GLY A 527 1.50 18.28 22.02
C GLY A 527 0.97 17.07 21.25
N PRO A 528 0.71 17.23 19.94
CA PRO A 528 -0.06 16.25 19.20
C PRO A 528 0.70 14.95 18.96
N LEU A 529 -0.02 13.84 19.11
CA LEU A 529 0.38 12.53 18.60
C LEU A 529 -0.30 12.28 17.26
N THR A 530 0.50 12.23 16.19
CA THR A 530 0.03 11.94 14.84
C THR A 530 0.42 10.53 14.41
N PHE A 531 -0.57 9.71 14.07
CA PHE A 531 -0.41 8.44 13.36
C PHE A 531 -0.68 8.63 11.87
N ASP A 532 0.34 8.41 11.04
CA ASP A 532 0.23 8.30 9.59
C ASP A 532 0.33 6.81 9.19
N TYR A 533 -0.82 6.19 8.94
CA TYR A 533 -0.89 4.78 8.60
C TYR A 533 -0.44 4.48 7.16
N GLU A 534 -0.31 5.48 6.27
CA GLU A 534 0.27 5.26 4.95
C GLU A 534 1.79 5.20 5.00
N ARG A 535 2.40 6.04 5.85
CA ARG A 535 3.84 6.09 6.06
C ARG A 535 4.33 5.12 7.14
N ASN A 536 3.42 4.55 7.93
CA ASN A 536 3.73 3.76 9.14
C ASN A 536 4.59 4.54 10.13
N VAL A 537 4.21 5.79 10.40
CA VAL A 537 4.95 6.69 11.30
C VAL A 537 4.03 7.21 12.38
N ALA A 538 4.50 7.15 13.63
CA ALA A 538 3.92 7.85 14.76
C ALA A 538 4.83 9.01 15.16
N THR A 539 4.26 10.21 15.30
CA THR A 539 5.01 11.43 15.65
C THR A 539 4.44 12.03 16.92
N PHE A 540 5.28 12.19 17.94
CA PHE A 540 5.00 12.85 19.19
C PHE A 540 5.70 14.20 19.19
N GLU A 541 5.02 15.26 19.61
CA GLU A 541 5.56 16.62 19.60
C GLU A 541 5.36 17.28 20.96
N GLN A 542 6.28 18.19 21.30
CA GLN A 542 6.30 19.01 22.52
C GLN A 542 6.51 18.19 23.81
N ASN A 543 7.65 18.42 24.46
CA ASN A 543 8.01 17.83 25.76
C ASN A 543 7.83 16.30 25.80
N VAL A 544 8.34 15.62 24.78
CA VAL A 544 8.23 14.17 24.69
C VAL A 544 9.12 13.52 25.75
N HIS A 545 8.54 12.65 26.56
CA HIS A 545 9.22 11.84 27.57
C HIS A 545 8.94 10.36 27.32
N VAL A 546 10.00 9.59 27.09
CA VAL A 546 9.96 8.13 27.05
C VAL A 546 10.52 7.62 28.37
N ASN A 547 9.66 6.97 29.16
CA ASN A 547 10.02 6.24 30.36
C ASN A 547 10.19 4.75 29.99
N ASP A 548 11.43 4.28 29.98
CA ASP A 548 11.78 2.88 29.77
C ASP A 548 12.41 2.34 31.06
N PRO A 549 12.24 1.04 31.38
CA PRO A 549 12.87 0.43 32.54
C PRO A 549 14.41 0.59 32.62
N ASN A 550 15.06 0.85 31.48
CA ASN A 550 16.51 1.04 31.39
C ASN A 550 16.95 2.51 31.36
N GLY A 551 16.00 3.46 31.44
CA GLY A 551 16.28 4.88 31.54
C GLY A 551 15.22 5.76 30.91
N ASP A 552 15.39 7.08 31.09
CA ASP A 552 14.49 8.08 30.56
C ASP A 552 15.10 8.77 29.33
N LEU A 553 14.26 9.08 28.34
CA LEU A 553 14.61 9.93 27.21
C LEU A 553 13.65 11.11 27.13
N TYR A 554 14.20 12.30 27.01
CA TYR A 554 13.46 13.55 26.82
C TYR A 554 13.81 14.16 25.47
N SER A 555 12.86 14.74 24.77
CA SER A 555 13.08 15.44 23.49
C SER A 555 11.95 16.42 23.17
N ASP A 556 12.15 17.29 22.17
CA ASP A 556 11.08 18.17 21.70
C ASP A 556 10.14 17.43 20.74
N LYS A 557 10.66 16.42 20.03
CA LYS A 557 9.91 15.61 19.07
C LYS A 557 10.47 14.20 19.01
N LEU A 558 9.58 13.21 18.94
CA LEU A 558 9.93 11.81 18.72
C LEU A 558 9.19 11.29 17.49
N VAL A 559 9.92 10.71 16.56
CA VAL A 559 9.38 10.06 15.36
C VAL A 559 9.66 8.56 15.45
N ALA A 560 8.61 7.77 15.64
CA ALA A 560 8.69 6.31 15.66
C ALA A 560 8.26 5.74 14.31
N TYR A 561 9.15 4.98 13.67
CA TYR A 561 8.89 4.29 12.42
C TYR A 561 8.46 2.87 12.72
N LEU A 562 7.26 2.49 12.30
CA LEU A 562 6.62 1.22 12.65
C LEU A 562 6.83 0.17 11.55
N ASP A 563 6.98 -1.09 11.94
CA ASP A 563 6.92 -2.23 11.03
C ASP A 563 5.47 -2.48 10.60
N GLN A 564 5.25 -2.69 9.31
CA GLN A 564 3.91 -2.82 8.74
C GLN A 564 3.20 -4.13 9.12
N ALA A 565 3.95 -5.18 9.50
CA ALA A 565 3.38 -6.49 9.81
C ALA A 565 3.18 -6.70 11.31
N SER A 566 4.12 -6.25 12.14
CA SER A 566 4.04 -6.41 13.60
C SER A 566 3.52 -5.16 14.33
N HIS A 567 3.41 -4.02 13.66
CA HIS A 567 3.09 -2.72 14.28
C HIS A 567 4.05 -2.32 15.42
N THR A 568 5.21 -2.96 15.50
CA THR A 568 6.27 -2.67 16.47
C THR A 568 7.19 -1.57 15.94
N VAL A 569 7.89 -0.89 16.84
CA VAL A 569 8.88 0.14 16.47
C VAL A 569 10.06 -0.52 15.75
N ARG A 570 10.33 -0.13 14.49
CA ARG A 570 11.52 -0.54 13.73
C ARG A 570 12.74 0.26 14.14
N TYR A 571 12.58 1.58 14.26
CA TYR A 571 13.54 2.51 14.84
C TYR A 571 12.82 3.80 15.24
N ALA A 572 13.40 4.57 16.16
CA ALA A 572 12.86 5.84 16.61
C ALA A 572 13.92 6.94 16.56
N GLU A 573 13.50 8.16 16.26
CA GLU A 573 14.36 9.33 16.18
C GLU A 573 13.83 10.42 17.11
N ALA A 574 14.61 10.74 18.14
CA ALA A 574 14.37 11.85 19.05
C ALA A 574 15.11 13.08 18.55
N ILE A 575 14.43 14.22 18.48
CA ILE A 575 14.93 15.45 17.84
C ILE A 575 14.72 16.64 18.80
N GLY A 576 15.69 17.55 18.81
CA GLY A 576 15.66 18.79 19.58
C GLY A 576 16.52 18.68 20.83
N ARG A 577 16.03 19.15 21.96
CA ARG A 577 16.73 19.09 23.26
C ARG A 577 16.75 17.66 23.81
N VAL A 578 17.50 16.76 23.16
CA VAL A 578 17.58 15.36 23.56
C VAL A 578 18.40 15.22 24.83
N ARG A 579 17.79 14.61 25.86
CA ARG A 579 18.45 14.27 27.12
C ARG A 579 18.11 12.83 27.48
N ILE A 580 19.13 12.00 27.68
CA ILE A 580 18.99 10.59 28.03
C ILE A 580 19.59 10.38 29.41
N VAL A 581 18.84 9.78 30.32
CA VAL A 581 19.26 9.50 31.70
C VAL A 581 19.21 8.00 31.93
N GLN A 582 20.36 7.41 32.26
CA GLN A 582 20.46 5.99 32.65
C GLN A 582 21.27 5.86 33.92
N HIS A 583 20.64 5.41 35.00
CA HIS A 583 21.23 5.41 36.34
C HIS A 583 21.79 6.79 36.72
N GLN A 584 23.11 6.93 36.90
CA GLN A 584 23.77 8.20 37.19
C GLN A 584 24.22 8.94 35.91
N ASN A 585 24.26 8.26 34.76
CA ASN A 585 24.82 8.81 33.53
C ASN A 585 23.77 9.64 32.79
N THR A 586 24.18 10.81 32.30
CA THR A 586 23.34 11.68 31.49
C THR A 586 24.03 12.01 30.18
N ALA A 587 23.31 11.83 29.07
CA ALA A 587 23.76 12.22 27.74
C ALA A 587 22.85 13.32 27.17
N HIS A 588 23.45 14.29 26.47
CA HIS A 588 22.73 15.32 25.74
C HIS A 588 23.12 15.30 24.27
N SER A 589 22.17 15.63 23.39
CA SER A 589 22.39 15.72 21.95
C SER A 589 21.30 16.54 21.28
N GLU A 590 21.55 16.99 20.04
CA GLU A 590 20.51 17.59 19.19
C GLU A 590 19.56 16.53 18.63
N ARG A 591 20.04 15.28 18.53
CA ARG A 591 19.30 14.18 17.94
C ARG A 591 19.81 12.83 18.42
N ALA A 592 18.91 11.91 18.73
CA ALA A 592 19.24 10.53 19.05
C ALA A 592 18.44 9.55 18.19
N ILE A 593 19.12 8.55 17.64
CA ILE A 593 18.51 7.48 16.86
C ILE A 593 18.57 6.21 17.68
N TYR A 594 17.42 5.60 17.94
CA TYR A 594 17.29 4.32 18.64
C TYR A 594 16.93 3.20 17.65
N GLU A 595 17.73 2.14 17.67
CA GLU A 595 17.54 0.94 16.85
C GLU A 595 17.26 -0.29 17.75
N PRO A 596 15.98 -0.63 18.00
CA PRO A 596 15.60 -1.71 18.92
C PRO A 596 16.22 -3.06 18.57
N ALA A 597 16.38 -3.38 17.28
CA ALA A 597 16.93 -4.66 16.82
C ALA A 597 18.35 -4.95 17.33
N ILE A 598 19.10 -3.92 17.68
CA ILE A 598 20.47 -4.02 18.21
C ILE A 598 20.63 -3.34 19.58
N GLY A 599 19.54 -2.82 20.16
CA GLY A 599 19.53 -2.14 21.46
C GLY A 599 20.43 -0.89 21.53
N LYS A 600 20.72 -0.25 20.38
CA LYS A 600 21.72 0.82 20.28
C LYS A 600 21.07 2.20 20.17
N ILE A 601 21.64 3.17 20.87
CA ILE A 601 21.37 4.60 20.67
C ILE A 601 22.57 5.27 20.02
N THR A 602 22.33 6.01 18.96
CA THR A 602 23.33 6.85 18.28
C THR A 602 22.99 8.31 18.49
N LEU A 603 23.85 9.04 19.20
CA LEU A 603 23.75 10.49 19.38
C LEU A 603 24.38 11.21 18.18
N VAL A 604 23.73 12.25 17.67
CA VAL A 604 24.12 12.97 16.44
C VAL A 604 24.17 14.47 16.71
N GLY A 605 25.16 15.16 16.13
CA GLY A 605 25.39 16.59 16.33
C GLY A 605 26.56 16.83 17.28
N GLN A 606 26.35 17.60 18.34
CA GLN A 606 27.34 17.87 19.39
C GLN A 606 26.97 17.12 20.68
N PRO A 607 27.20 15.80 20.77
CA PRO A 607 26.85 15.06 21.96
C PRO A 607 27.76 15.43 23.15
N SER A 608 27.17 15.54 24.33
CA SER A 608 27.90 15.59 25.60
C SER A 608 27.47 14.44 26.49
N LEU A 609 28.43 13.84 27.19
CA LEU A 609 28.18 12.70 28.07
C LEU A 609 28.81 12.96 29.42
N LEU A 610 27.99 12.91 30.46
CA LEU A 610 28.43 12.95 31.85
C LEU A 610 28.33 11.54 32.42
N VAL A 611 29.48 10.90 32.61
CA VAL A 611 29.60 9.56 33.21
C VAL A 611 30.09 9.71 34.64
N TYR A 612 29.36 9.15 35.60
CA TYR A 612 29.85 9.01 36.96
C TYR A 612 30.43 7.59 37.10
N PRO A 613 31.73 7.44 37.41
CA PRO A 613 32.30 6.12 37.59
C PRO A 613 31.72 5.46 38.85
N SER A 614 31.02 4.33 38.67
CA SER A 614 30.67 3.43 39.77
C SER A 614 31.88 2.54 40.10
N GLU A 615 32.06 2.16 41.38
CA GLU A 615 33.18 1.32 41.83
C GLU A 615 33.14 -0.13 41.29
N GLU A 616 32.06 -0.54 40.63
CA GLU A 616 31.94 -1.86 40.02
C GLU A 616 32.48 -1.85 38.57
N ARG A 617 33.58 -2.59 38.35
CA ARG A 617 34.17 -2.83 37.03
C ARG A 617 33.18 -3.58 36.12
N GLY A 618 32.44 -2.86 35.29
CA GLY A 618 31.63 -3.38 34.19
C GLY A 618 31.50 -2.35 33.07
N SER A 619 31.55 -2.81 31.82
CA SER A 619 31.42 -1.99 30.60
C SER A 619 30.22 -1.04 30.66
N SER A 620 30.46 0.28 30.67
CA SER A 620 29.44 1.32 30.63
C SER A 620 28.85 1.49 29.23
N THR A 621 28.01 0.55 28.80
CA THR A 621 27.23 0.64 27.56
C THR A 621 25.83 1.14 27.88
N LEU A 622 25.45 2.30 27.34
CA LEU A 622 24.08 2.80 27.42
C LEU A 622 23.18 1.96 26.50
N SER A 623 22.16 1.28 27.04
CA SER A 623 21.23 0.46 26.25
C SER A 623 19.79 0.64 26.74
N PHE A 624 18.84 0.74 25.81
CA PHE A 624 17.40 0.72 26.09
C PHE A 624 16.85 -0.64 25.62
N GLY A 625 16.32 -1.43 26.54
CA GLY A 625 15.87 -2.80 26.30
C GLY A 625 14.35 -2.99 26.28
N GLY A 626 13.54 -2.00 26.64
CA GLY A 626 12.07 -2.17 26.78
C GLY A 626 11.28 -2.12 25.48
N LEU A 627 11.87 -1.62 24.38
CA LEU A 627 11.24 -1.54 23.05
C LEU A 627 11.50 -2.75 22.15
N ALA A 628 12.28 -3.72 22.63
CA ALA A 628 12.46 -5.02 21.97
C ALA A 628 11.57 -6.06 22.64
N GLU A 629 10.95 -6.95 21.85
CA GLU A 629 10.10 -8.04 22.33
C GLU A 629 10.72 -8.75 23.55
N SER A 630 9.94 -8.85 24.63
CA SER A 630 10.18 -9.88 25.64
C SER A 630 10.06 -11.23 24.93
N ARG A 631 11.13 -12.02 24.98
CA ARG A 631 11.13 -13.41 24.49
C ARG A 631 10.01 -14.26 25.07
#